data_AF-A0A956HBL1-F1
#
_entry.id   AF-A0A956HBL1-F1
#
_cell.length_a   1.000
_cell.length_b   1.000
_cell.length_c   1.000
_cell.angle_alpha   90.00
_cell.angle_beta   90.00
_cell.angle_gamma   90.00
#
_symmetry.space_group_name_H-M   'P 1'
#
loop_
_entity.id
_entity.type
_entity.pdbx_description
1 polymer ?
#
loop_
_entity_poly.entity_id
_entity_poly.type
_entity_poly.pdbx_seq_one_letter_code
_entity_poly.pdbx_strand_id
1 'polypeptide(L)'
;MPALTETLVRRARPRSRRYELCCASLRGFMLRVLPSGAKVYYVRYREAGRDVRERLGPADALSHQEARRRAQARLADVRGDAVPTPVKAAPSAPEARANGARDPALQVRTFARRYFKDHVEARLKANSHRSYRSYLNHVLAEFADDRLDRIT
;
A
#
# COMPACT_ATOMS: atom_id res chain seq x y z
N MET A 1 -19.13 -6.59 -19.12
CA MET A 1 -17.76 -6.05 -19.29
C MET A 1 -16.77 -7.18 -19.06
N PRO A 2 -15.86 -7.49 -19.99
CA PRO A 2 -14.92 -8.59 -19.85
C PRO A 2 -13.88 -8.32 -18.75
N ALA A 3 -13.38 -9.38 -18.10
CA ALA A 3 -12.27 -9.27 -17.17
C ALA A 3 -11.01 -8.80 -17.91
N LEU A 4 -10.21 -7.94 -17.27
CA LEU A 4 -8.92 -7.53 -17.83
C LEU A 4 -8.00 -8.75 -17.76
N THR A 5 -7.56 -9.26 -18.90
CA THR A 5 -6.58 -10.35 -19.00
C THR A 5 -5.29 -9.84 -19.62
N GLU A 6 -4.18 -10.55 -19.41
CA GLU A 6 -2.88 -10.18 -19.97
C GLU A 6 -2.90 -10.05 -21.50
N THR A 7 -3.66 -10.93 -22.18
CA THR A 7 -3.93 -10.84 -23.62
C THR A 7 -4.60 -9.53 -24.00
N LEU A 8 -5.55 -9.07 -23.19
CA LEU A 8 -6.29 -7.82 -23.43
C LEU A 8 -5.40 -6.60 -23.19
N VAL A 9 -4.51 -6.65 -22.19
CA VAL A 9 -3.47 -5.64 -21.97
C VAL A 9 -2.53 -5.55 -23.17
N ARG A 10 -2.06 -6.68 -23.71
CA ARG A 10 -1.18 -6.71 -24.88
C ARG A 10 -1.89 -6.18 -26.13
N ARG A 11 -3.13 -6.59 -26.38
CA ARG A 11 -3.94 -6.16 -27.52
C ARG A 11 -4.40 -4.70 -27.44
N ALA A 12 -4.38 -4.07 -26.26
CA ALA A 12 -4.74 -2.67 -26.11
C ALA A 12 -3.78 -1.77 -26.91
N ARG A 13 -4.30 -1.13 -27.97
CA ARG A 13 -3.54 -0.21 -28.84
C ARG A 13 -3.66 1.23 -28.36
N PRO A 14 -2.63 2.06 -28.50
CA PRO A 14 -2.74 3.49 -28.24
C PRO A 14 -3.82 4.13 -29.12
N ARG A 15 -4.50 5.13 -28.58
CA ARG A 15 -5.49 5.97 -29.28
C ARG A 15 -5.02 7.43 -29.21
N SER A 16 -5.62 8.30 -30.02
CA SER A 16 -5.33 9.74 -30.02
C SER A 16 -5.53 10.40 -28.66
N ARG A 17 -6.38 9.83 -27.80
CA ARG A 17 -6.58 10.27 -26.40
C ARG A 17 -6.32 9.13 -25.43
N ARG A 18 -5.85 9.49 -24.23
CA ARG A 18 -5.70 8.56 -23.11
C ARG A 18 -7.02 7.89 -22.79
N TYR A 19 -7.01 6.58 -22.58
CA TYR A 19 -8.19 5.84 -22.17
C TYR A 19 -7.87 4.83 -21.06
N GLU A 20 -8.90 4.46 -20.31
CA GLU A 20 -8.81 3.60 -19.13
C GLU A 20 -9.64 2.34 -19.40
N LEU A 21 -9.03 1.17 -19.19
CA LEU A 21 -9.68 -0.13 -19.25
C LEU A 21 -9.89 -0.64 -17.84
N CYS A 22 -11.15 -0.66 -17.39
CA CYS A 22 -11.53 -1.16 -16.07
C CYS A 22 -11.58 -2.69 -16.07
N CYS A 23 -11.09 -3.30 -15.01
CA CYS A 23 -11.18 -4.73 -14.81
C CYS A 23 -12.50 -5.11 -14.14
N ALA A 24 -13.31 -5.96 -14.80
CA ALA A 24 -14.56 -6.43 -14.21
C ALA A 24 -14.36 -7.33 -12.97
N SER A 25 -13.25 -8.07 -12.90
CA SER A 25 -12.98 -9.00 -11.79
C SER A 25 -12.45 -8.32 -10.53
N LEU A 26 -11.93 -7.09 -10.63
CA LEU A 26 -11.44 -6.33 -9.48
C LEU A 26 -11.91 -4.88 -9.60
N ARG A 27 -12.96 -4.54 -8.85
CA ARG A 27 -13.48 -3.17 -8.81
C ARG A 27 -12.38 -2.23 -8.31
N GLY A 28 -12.13 -1.18 -9.08
CA GLY A 28 -11.06 -0.21 -8.80
C GLY A 28 -9.75 -0.48 -9.55
N PHE A 29 -9.53 -1.67 -10.11
CA PHE A 29 -8.33 -1.92 -10.91
C PHE A 29 -8.53 -1.57 -12.37
N MET A 30 -7.58 -0.82 -12.93
CA MET A 30 -7.70 -0.27 -14.28
C MET A 30 -6.34 -0.13 -14.94
N LEU A 31 -6.30 -0.35 -16.26
CA LEU A 31 -5.15 -0.07 -17.10
C LEU A 31 -5.37 1.24 -17.85
N ARG A 32 -4.45 2.19 -17.69
CA ARG A 32 -4.42 3.41 -18.46
C ARG A 32 -3.45 3.26 -19.63
N VAL A 33 -3.96 3.49 -20.84
CA VAL A 33 -3.16 3.51 -22.06
C VAL A 33 -3.00 4.96 -22.50
N LEU A 34 -1.76 5.41 -22.60
CA LEU A 34 -1.43 6.75 -23.09
C LEU A 34 -1.37 6.76 -24.62
N PRO A 35 -1.58 7.93 -25.26
CA PRO A 35 -1.39 8.09 -26.70
C PRO A 35 0.02 7.73 -27.18
N SER A 36 1.03 7.88 -26.31
CA SER A 36 2.41 7.48 -26.57
C SER A 36 2.64 5.96 -26.63
N GLY A 37 1.60 5.15 -26.37
CA GLY A 37 1.74 3.69 -26.27
C GLY A 37 2.10 3.18 -24.88
N ALA A 38 2.50 4.07 -23.97
CA ALA A 38 2.80 3.68 -22.59
C ALA A 38 1.55 3.17 -21.88
N LYS A 39 1.68 2.03 -21.21
CA LYS A 39 0.61 1.35 -20.48
C LYS A 39 0.94 1.37 -19.00
N VAL A 40 0.00 1.78 -18.17
CA VAL A 40 0.23 1.95 -16.73
C VAL A 40 -0.96 1.41 -15.95
N TYR A 41 -0.71 0.58 -14.97
CA TYR A 41 -1.71 0.08 -14.04
C TYR A 41 -2.01 1.10 -12.95
N TYR A 42 -3.30 1.26 -12.67
CA TYR A 42 -3.83 2.12 -11.63
C TYR A 42 -4.82 1.34 -10.77
N VAL A 43 -4.91 1.75 -9.50
CA VAL A 43 -5.99 1.36 -8.60
C VAL A 43 -6.73 2.60 -8.13
N ARG A 44 -8.04 2.51 -8.08
CA ARG A 44 -8.95 3.54 -7.57
C ARG A 44 -9.66 2.97 -6.35
N TYR A 45 -9.57 3.67 -5.23
CA TYR A 45 -10.22 3.31 -3.98
C TYR A 45 -10.75 4.55 -3.27
N ARG A 46 -11.55 4.33 -2.22
CA ARG A 46 -12.04 5.39 -1.35
C ARG A 46 -11.41 5.24 0.02
N GLU A 47 -10.78 6.30 0.47
CA GLU A 47 -10.13 6.37 1.78
C GLU A 47 -10.60 7.66 2.46
N ALA A 48 -11.10 7.55 3.70
CA ALA A 48 -11.63 8.68 4.47
C ALA A 48 -12.59 9.60 3.68
N GLY A 49 -13.48 9.00 2.87
CA GLY A 49 -14.46 9.72 2.04
C GLY A 49 -13.91 10.38 0.78
N ARG A 50 -12.61 10.27 0.50
CA ARG A 50 -11.96 10.81 -0.71
C ARG A 50 -11.71 9.73 -1.74
N ASP A 51 -11.87 10.08 -3.02
CA ASP A 51 -11.55 9.21 -4.14
C ASP A 51 -10.07 9.31 -4.49
N VAL A 52 -9.32 8.25 -4.23
CA VAL A 52 -7.88 8.20 -4.44
C VAL A 52 -7.58 7.31 -5.64
N ARG A 53 -6.73 7.84 -6.52
CA ARG A 53 -6.17 7.11 -7.67
C ARG A 53 -4.68 6.93 -7.48
N GLU A 54 -4.25 5.69 -7.29
CA GLU A 54 -2.85 5.34 -7.07
C GLU A 54 -2.27 4.63 -8.29
N ARG A 55 -1.04 5.00 -8.67
CA ARG A 55 -0.29 4.36 -9.76
C ARG A 55 0.43 3.13 -9.21
N LEU A 56 0.12 1.96 -9.78
CA LEU A 56 0.76 0.69 -9.41
C LEU A 56 2.09 0.45 -10.15
N GLY A 57 2.16 0.89 -11.41
CA GLY A 57 3.38 0.80 -12.23
C GLY A 57 3.13 0.62 -13.72
N PRO A 58 4.17 0.74 -14.56
CA PRO A 58 4.07 0.54 -16.01
C PRO A 58 3.92 -0.94 -16.36
N ALA A 59 3.13 -1.26 -17.39
CA ALA A 59 2.91 -2.64 -17.84
C ALA A 59 4.13 -3.27 -18.52
N ASP A 60 5.16 -2.47 -18.83
CA ASP A 60 6.42 -2.96 -19.39
C ASP A 60 7.32 -3.59 -18.30
N ALA A 61 7.18 -3.15 -17.05
CA ALA A 61 7.95 -3.65 -15.90
C ALA A 61 7.14 -4.55 -14.95
N LEU A 62 5.82 -4.58 -15.10
CA LEU A 62 4.91 -5.29 -14.21
C LEU A 62 3.98 -6.22 -15.00
N SER A 63 4.01 -7.51 -14.64
CA SER A 63 3.02 -8.47 -15.13
C SER A 63 1.62 -8.10 -14.65
N HIS A 64 0.61 -8.42 -15.47
CA HIS A 64 -0.79 -8.25 -15.11
C HIS A 64 -1.14 -8.93 -13.77
N GLN A 65 -0.64 -10.14 -13.54
CA GLN A 65 -0.92 -10.90 -12.33
C GLN A 65 -0.31 -10.23 -11.09
N GLU A 66 0.90 -9.69 -11.23
CA GLU A 66 1.58 -8.98 -10.15
C GLU A 66 0.90 -7.64 -9.85
N ALA A 67 0.52 -6.89 -10.88
CA ALA A 67 -0.27 -5.67 -10.73
C ALA A 67 -1.62 -5.95 -10.03
N ARG A 68 -2.27 -7.08 -10.34
CA ARG A 68 -3.50 -7.51 -9.68
C ARG A 68 -3.27 -7.82 -8.20
N ARG A 69 -2.20 -8.52 -7.84
CA ARG A 69 -1.84 -8.79 -6.43
C ARG A 69 -1.60 -7.48 -5.67
N ARG A 70 -0.85 -6.54 -6.25
CA ARG A 70 -0.61 -5.22 -5.64
C ARG A 70 -1.91 -4.43 -5.46
N ALA A 71 -2.79 -4.46 -6.46
CA ALA A 71 -4.11 -3.82 -6.37
C ALA A 71 -4.97 -4.44 -5.25
N GLN A 72 -4.97 -5.76 -5.12
CA GLN A 72 -5.68 -6.46 -4.05
C GLN A 72 -5.16 -6.09 -2.67
N ALA A 73 -3.83 -6.07 -2.49
CA ALA A 73 -3.21 -5.65 -1.24
C ALA A 73 -3.63 -4.22 -0.85
N ARG A 74 -3.59 -3.28 -1.82
CA ARG A 74 -4.05 -1.90 -1.58
C ARG A 74 -5.53 -1.81 -1.19
N LEU A 75 -6.38 -2.58 -1.85
CA LEU A 75 -7.82 -2.59 -1.54
C LEU A 75 -8.10 -3.23 -0.18
N ALA A 76 -7.29 -4.20 0.27
CA ALA A 76 -7.38 -4.79 1.59
C ALA A 76 -6.91 -3.80 2.68
N ASP A 77 -5.75 -3.15 2.48
CA ASP A 77 -5.22 -2.10 3.37
C ASP A 77 -6.28 -1.02 3.65
N VAL A 78 -6.97 -0.55 2.59
CA VAL A 78 -7.98 0.52 2.68
C VAL A 78 -9.27 0.07 3.38
N ARG A 79 -9.59 -1.23 3.36
CA ARG A 79 -10.79 -1.76 4.02
C ARG A 79 -10.62 -1.98 5.52
N GLY A 80 -9.41 -1.87 6.05
CA GLY A 80 -9.12 -2.15 7.46
C GLY A 80 -8.90 -3.64 7.77
N ASP A 81 -9.10 -4.51 6.79
CA ASP A 81 -8.72 -5.93 6.87
C ASP A 81 -7.23 -6.06 6.49
N ALA A 82 -6.35 -5.61 7.38
CA ALA A 82 -4.92 -5.86 7.27
C ALA A 82 -4.66 -7.37 7.44
N VAL A 83 -4.92 -8.16 6.40
CA VAL A 83 -4.33 -9.49 6.28
C VAL A 83 -2.88 -9.27 5.83
N PRO A 84 -1.88 -9.59 6.66
CA PRO A 84 -0.48 -9.42 6.30
C PRO A 84 -0.15 -10.45 5.22
N THR A 85 -0.31 -10.10 3.94
CA THR A 85 0.26 -10.93 2.87
C THR A 85 1.78 -10.71 2.83
N PRO A 86 2.57 -11.79 2.75
CA PRO A 86 4.01 -11.72 2.85
C PRO A 86 4.55 -11.04 1.60
N VAL A 87 4.96 -9.78 1.75
CA VAL A 87 6.07 -9.28 0.93
C VAL A 87 7.22 -10.21 1.23
N LYS A 88 7.81 -10.80 0.18
CA LYS A 88 8.98 -11.67 0.27
C LYS A 88 9.97 -11.10 1.29
N ALA A 89 9.90 -11.64 2.50
CA ALA A 89 10.92 -11.49 3.50
C ALA A 89 12.09 -12.33 2.99
N ALA A 90 13.15 -11.63 2.58
CA ALA A 90 14.48 -12.15 2.87
C ALA A 90 14.51 -12.54 4.38
N PRO A 91 15.19 -13.64 4.71
CA PRO A 91 14.75 -14.63 5.67
C PRO A 91 14.54 -14.11 7.10
N SER A 92 13.50 -14.67 7.71
CA SER A 92 13.14 -14.50 9.12
C SER A 92 14.15 -15.15 10.08
N ALA A 93 14.28 -14.49 11.23
CA ALA A 93 14.64 -15.02 12.55
C ALA A 93 16.15 -15.21 12.85
N PRO A 94 16.55 -15.00 14.12
CA PRO A 94 16.12 -15.92 15.17
C PRO A 94 15.25 -15.29 16.24
N GLU A 95 14.29 -16.09 16.68
CA GLU A 95 13.63 -16.04 17.97
C GLU A 95 14.68 -16.15 19.08
N ALA A 96 14.63 -15.25 20.07
CA ALA A 96 15.40 -15.44 21.29
C ALA A 96 14.61 -14.92 22.50
N ARG A 97 13.90 -15.87 23.11
CA ARG A 97 13.93 -16.20 24.54
C ARG A 97 13.32 -15.19 25.54
N ALA A 98 12.42 -15.76 26.33
CA ALA A 98 12.01 -15.34 27.66
C ALA A 98 13.09 -14.55 28.42
N ASN A 99 12.73 -13.38 28.94
CA ASN A 99 13.08 -12.87 30.26
C ASN A 99 12.35 -11.54 30.50
N GLY A 100 11.83 -11.33 31.71
CA GLY A 100 11.02 -10.19 32.14
C GLY A 100 11.74 -8.82 32.13
N ALA A 101 12.21 -8.39 30.96
CA ALA A 101 12.66 -7.03 30.68
C ALA A 101 11.74 -6.45 29.60
N ARG A 102 11.31 -5.20 29.77
CA ARG A 102 10.47 -4.45 28.82
C ARG A 102 10.99 -4.61 27.38
N ASP A 103 10.38 -5.49 26.59
CA ASP A 103 10.69 -5.64 25.17
C ASP A 103 10.50 -4.30 24.45
N PRO A 104 11.57 -3.65 23.97
CA PRO A 104 11.44 -2.37 23.28
C PRO A 104 10.66 -2.53 21.97
N ALA A 105 10.57 -3.75 21.43
CA ALA A 105 9.83 -4.04 20.20
C ALA A 105 8.30 -3.87 20.34
N LEU A 106 7.75 -3.99 21.55
CA LEU A 106 6.31 -3.87 21.83
C LEU A 106 5.90 -2.49 22.35
N GLN A 107 6.84 -1.55 22.44
CA GLN A 107 6.53 -0.19 22.89
C GLN A 107 6.01 0.68 21.76
N VAL A 108 5.05 1.55 22.07
CA VAL A 108 4.48 2.51 21.13
C VAL A 108 5.55 3.38 20.49
N ARG A 109 6.59 3.80 21.24
CA ARG A 109 7.71 4.58 20.67
C ARG A 109 8.47 3.87 19.56
N THR A 110 8.72 2.57 19.71
CA THR A 110 9.46 1.80 18.72
C THR A 110 8.60 1.53 17.50
N PHE A 111 7.32 1.25 17.72
CA PHE A 111 6.33 1.14 16.66
C PHE A 111 6.20 2.46 15.88
N ALA A 112 6.02 3.60 16.55
CA ALA A 112 5.86 4.90 15.92
C ALA A 112 7.07 5.26 15.02
N ARG A 113 8.29 4.97 15.49
CA ARG A 113 9.52 5.17 14.71
C ARG A 113 9.56 4.30 13.45
N ARG A 114 9.24 3.00 13.58
CA ARG A 114 9.18 2.08 12.43
C ARG A 114 8.08 2.47 11.45
N TYR A 115 6.89 2.76 11.95
CA TYR A 115 5.75 3.21 11.15
C TYR A 115 6.08 4.49 10.37
N PHE A 116 6.70 5.48 11.00
CA PHE A 116 7.07 6.71 10.31
C PHE A 116 8.07 6.46 9.18
N LYS A 117 9.10 5.64 9.42
CA LYS A 117 10.11 5.33 8.40
C LYS A 117 9.56 4.46 7.27
N ASP A 118 8.91 3.35 7.60
CA ASP A 118 8.52 2.33 6.63
C ASP A 118 7.21 2.67 5.90
N HIS A 119 6.37 3.51 6.51
CA HIS A 119 5.07 3.89 5.95
C HIS A 119 5.03 5.36 5.53
N VAL A 120 5.42 6.29 6.42
CA VAL A 120 5.27 7.72 6.16
C VAL A 120 6.34 8.24 5.20
N GLU A 121 7.61 7.97 5.46
CA GLU A 121 8.72 8.41 4.59
C GLU A 121 8.74 7.65 3.26
N ALA A 122 8.46 6.33 3.29
CA ALA A 122 8.52 5.50 2.10
C ALA A 122 7.35 5.68 1.12
N ARG A 123 6.17 6.14 1.59
CA ARG A 123 4.94 6.16 0.76
C ARG A 123 4.25 7.52 0.66
N LEU A 124 4.47 8.44 1.60
CA LEU A 124 3.83 9.76 1.60
C LEU A 124 4.77 10.86 1.10
N LYS A 125 4.18 11.94 0.57
CA LYS A 125 4.90 13.15 0.14
C LYS A 125 5.37 13.96 1.34
N ALA A 126 6.48 14.69 1.21
CA ALA A 126 7.10 15.46 2.29
C ALA A 126 6.14 16.39 3.07
N ASN A 127 5.18 17.03 2.40
CA ASN A 127 4.18 17.87 3.08
C ASN A 127 3.26 17.10 4.02
N SER A 128 2.99 15.82 3.74
CA SER A 128 2.18 14.95 4.59
C SER A 128 2.96 14.42 5.80
N HIS A 129 4.30 14.43 5.76
CA HIS A 129 5.14 13.99 6.88
C HIS A 129 4.92 14.86 8.12
N ARG A 130 4.73 16.17 7.93
CA ARG A 130 4.54 17.14 9.03
C ARG A 130 3.29 16.83 9.87
N SER A 131 2.16 16.57 9.21
CA SER A 131 0.90 16.24 9.91
C SER A 131 1.01 14.91 10.65
N TYR A 132 1.56 13.88 10.00
CA TYR A 132 1.76 12.57 10.63
C TYR A 132 2.72 12.63 11.82
N ARG A 133 3.78 13.44 11.72
CA ARG A 133 4.72 13.67 12.83
C ARG A 133 4.03 14.35 14.01
N SER A 134 3.14 15.32 13.75
CA SER A 134 2.34 15.97 14.80
C SER A 134 1.42 14.98 15.51
N TYR A 135 0.69 14.14 14.76
CA TYR A 135 -0.20 13.13 15.35
C TYR A 135 0.56 12.08 16.18
N LEU A 136 1.68 11.57 15.65
CA LEU A 136 2.51 10.63 16.41
C LEU A 136 3.12 11.28 17.65
N ASN A 137 3.51 12.56 17.61
CA ASN A 137 4.00 13.25 18.80
C ASN A 137 2.95 13.34 19.91
N HIS A 138 1.66 13.52 19.58
CA HIS A 138 0.59 13.49 20.57
C HIS A 138 0.42 12.10 21.19
N VAL A 139 0.42 11.05 20.37
CA VAL A 139 0.32 9.66 20.85
C VAL A 139 1.54 9.28 21.69
N LEU A 140 2.73 9.75 21.32
CA LEU A 140 3.96 9.50 22.06
C LEU A 140 4.06 10.31 23.36
N ALA A 141 3.40 11.47 23.45
CA ALA A 141 3.39 12.25 24.69
C ALA A 141 2.71 11.48 25.84
N GLU A 142 1.72 10.66 25.52
CA GLU A 142 0.90 9.96 26.50
C GLU A 142 1.28 8.47 26.64
N PHE A 143 1.63 7.81 25.52
CA PHE A 143 1.79 6.36 25.48
C PHE A 143 3.20 5.89 25.08
N ALA A 144 4.22 6.76 25.04
CA ALA A 144 5.55 6.42 24.49
C ALA A 144 6.15 5.11 25.06
N ASP A 145 6.02 4.90 26.37
CA ASP A 145 6.59 3.75 27.07
C ASP A 145 5.57 2.61 27.30
N ASP A 146 4.31 2.83 26.90
CA ASP A 146 3.27 1.81 26.98
C ASP A 146 3.43 0.73 25.93
N ARG A 147 2.87 -0.44 26.25
CA ARG A 147 2.85 -1.58 25.34
C ARG A 147 1.67 -1.45 24.38
N LEU A 148 1.92 -1.71 23.10
CA LEU A 148 0.91 -1.66 22.04
C LEU A 148 -0.34 -2.50 22.40
N ASP A 149 -0.13 -3.67 23.01
CA ASP A 149 -1.19 -4.63 23.33
C ASP A 149 -2.13 -4.19 24.47
N ARG A 150 -1.79 -3.13 25.22
CA ARG A 150 -2.64 -2.59 26.29
C ARG A 150 -3.55 -1.44 25.84
N ILE A 151 -3.34 -0.93 24.63
CA ILE A 151 -4.10 0.20 24.09
C ILE A 151 -5.21 -0.40 23.23
N THR A 152 -6.42 -0.46 23.80
CA THR A 152 -7.66 -0.93 23.14
C THR A 152 -8.53 0.25 22.76
#